data_AF-A0A8S3SI30-F1
#
_entry.id   AF-A0A8S3SI30-F1
#
_cell.length_a   1.000
_cell.length_b   1.000
_cell.length_c   1.000
_cell.angle_alpha   90.00
_cell.angle_beta   90.00
_cell.angle_gamma   90.00
#
_symmetry.space_group_name_H-M   'P 1'
#
loop_
_entity.id
_entity.type
_entity.pdbx_description
1 polymer ?
#
loop_
_entity_poly.entity_id
_entity_poly.type
_entity_poly.pdbx_seq_one_letter_code
_entity_poly.pdbx_strand_id
1 'polypeptide(L)'
;MESQTFTTLQPVSFENYDNFDNSECHSNQSQLLCNYFLGSATQSSPTNDCNSVTDILQSLDDLLSQPKDTFISKLLKVTNENTDVLEILRIELFKSAKIVTDFPYERSSLKRRLERRTKDGDSLSVKLARDCYVLKIASTGSFVNELNDVLTNKSTKTNTVNENSNLNDFPNVANLNINENISRIDRDLITLRGEYIQDSEFLNKAVTTISENNTKLNDVTTKHTSRLQNLQNQMNIIRDGKILKNHSLLEERLNAVENSLAEKSNLTSDVTQLSQLVSDLANSLADLKQGQQQHVKDITQMKASIKDLRQDVRNDSLRINTITDRRMTGVCALKAKVELINEKLKDNDPAYEHLETLVASCSKSVSDLRKKVNNVEKNLKSRDEKTFADVIKANLREQNIDCECVRQTLRS
;
A
#
# COMPACT_ATOMS: atom_id res chain seq x y z
N MET A 1 -33.80 57.29 16.71
CA MET A 1 -32.36 57.58 16.79
C MET A 1 -31.82 56.82 17.99
N GLU A 2 -30.78 56.03 17.73
CA GLU A 2 -29.81 55.47 18.71
C GLU A 2 -30.36 54.55 19.81
N SER A 3 -29.67 53.53 20.31
CA SER A 3 -28.66 52.59 19.82
C SER A 3 -28.69 51.51 20.90
N GLN A 4 -28.92 50.23 20.58
CA GLN A 4 -28.67 49.18 21.55
C GLN A 4 -27.77 48.13 20.93
N THR A 5 -26.59 48.08 21.53
CA THR A 5 -25.40 47.28 21.29
C THR A 5 -25.71 45.78 21.36
N PHE A 6 -25.43 45.06 20.27
CA PHE A 6 -25.31 43.61 20.27
C PHE A 6 -23.93 43.21 20.79
N THR A 7 -23.92 42.44 21.87
CA THR A 7 -22.73 41.84 22.46
C THR A 7 -22.24 40.70 21.56
N THR A 8 -20.98 40.78 21.15
CA THR A 8 -20.26 39.78 20.37
C THR A 8 -19.97 38.54 21.24
N LEU A 9 -20.51 37.39 20.85
CA LEU A 9 -20.08 36.09 21.38
C LEU A 9 -18.80 35.66 20.65
N GLN A 10 -17.71 35.53 21.39
CA GLN A 10 -16.47 34.92 20.90
C GLN A 10 -16.68 33.43 20.59
N PRO A 11 -16.04 32.87 19.55
CA PRO A 11 -16.05 31.45 19.29
C PRO A 11 -15.18 30.70 20.31
N VAL A 12 -15.75 29.65 20.91
CA VAL A 12 -15.05 28.72 21.80
C VAL A 12 -14.20 27.78 20.93
N SER A 13 -12.89 27.80 21.14
CA SER A 13 -11.93 26.84 20.58
C SER A 13 -12.06 25.49 21.31
N PHE A 14 -12.36 24.43 20.57
CA PHE A 14 -12.25 23.05 21.05
C PHE A 14 -10.79 22.57 20.91
N GLU A 15 -9.97 22.90 21.90
CA GLU A 15 -8.75 22.17 22.20
C GLU A 15 -8.90 21.61 23.62
N ASN A 16 -8.52 20.35 23.80
CA ASN A 16 -8.59 19.52 25.02
C ASN A 16 -9.85 18.67 25.19
N TYR A 17 -9.89 17.54 24.49
CA TYR A 17 -10.51 16.30 24.99
C TYR A 17 -9.70 15.08 24.52
N ASP A 18 -8.40 15.08 24.83
CA ASP A 18 -7.57 13.86 24.84
C ASP A 18 -7.06 13.68 26.27
N ASN A 19 -7.82 12.91 27.05
CA ASN A 19 -7.36 12.07 28.17
C ASN A 19 -8.56 11.63 28.99
N PHE A 20 -9.20 10.54 28.56
CA PHE A 20 -9.88 9.64 29.49
C PHE A 20 -9.67 8.21 29.00
N ASP A 21 -8.73 7.53 29.67
CA ASP A 21 -8.78 6.08 29.82
C ASP A 21 -10.17 5.69 30.33
N ASN A 22 -10.86 4.85 29.55
CA ASN A 22 -11.88 3.95 30.06
C ASN A 22 -11.84 2.68 29.22
N SER A 23 -11.07 1.73 29.73
CA SER A 23 -11.27 0.32 29.51
C SER A 23 -12.70 -0.09 29.87
N GLU A 24 -13.24 -0.98 29.04
CA GLU A 24 -14.44 -1.82 29.26
C GLU A 24 -15.84 -1.22 28.98
N CYS A 25 -16.57 -2.06 28.24
CA CYS A 25 -18.01 -2.06 27.93
C CYS A 25 -18.52 -1.38 26.64
N HIS A 26 -19.12 -2.24 25.80
CA HIS A 26 -20.10 -2.01 24.73
C HIS A 26 -19.58 -1.77 23.30
N SER A 27 -19.18 -2.87 22.65
CA SER A 27 -19.31 -3.03 21.19
C SER A 27 -20.10 -4.30 20.86
N ASN A 28 -21.43 -4.21 20.94
CA ASN A 28 -22.34 -5.19 20.35
C ASN A 28 -23.56 -4.43 19.84
N GLN A 29 -23.41 -3.80 18.67
CA GLN A 29 -24.48 -3.36 17.76
C GLN A 29 -23.83 -2.43 16.72
N SER A 30 -23.42 -2.98 15.57
CA SER A 30 -23.30 -2.28 14.26
C SER A 30 -22.50 -3.05 13.18
N GLN A 31 -22.16 -4.33 13.38
CA GLN A 31 -21.47 -5.14 12.34
C GLN A 31 -22.33 -6.24 11.69
N LEU A 32 -23.66 -6.16 11.76
CA LEU A 32 -24.55 -6.99 10.96
C LEU A 32 -25.10 -6.14 9.82
N LEU A 33 -24.44 -6.16 8.64
CA LEU A 33 -25.10 -6.02 7.32
C LEU A 33 -24.16 -6.00 6.07
N CYS A 34 -22.84 -6.18 6.20
CA CYS A 34 -21.93 -6.07 5.03
C CYS A 34 -21.06 -7.29 4.70
N ASN A 35 -21.50 -8.53 4.95
CA ASN A 35 -20.71 -9.74 4.63
C ASN A 35 -21.48 -10.84 3.87
N TYR A 36 -22.32 -10.50 2.88
CA TYR A 36 -22.99 -11.52 2.04
C TYR A 36 -22.59 -11.57 0.56
N PHE A 37 -21.55 -10.84 0.14
CA PHE A 37 -21.03 -10.97 -1.22
C PHE A 37 -19.50 -10.95 -1.22
N LEU A 38 -18.90 -12.14 -1.23
CA LEU A 38 -17.66 -12.52 -1.92
C LEU A 38 -17.09 -13.79 -1.26
N GLY A 39 -17.05 -14.88 -2.01
CA GLY A 39 -16.58 -16.18 -1.54
C GLY A 39 -15.05 -16.30 -1.51
N SER A 40 -14.56 -17.21 -0.66
CA SER A 40 -13.26 -17.88 -0.77
C SER A 40 -13.24 -19.11 0.13
N ALA A 41 -12.74 -20.22 -0.42
CA ALA A 41 -12.77 -21.56 0.14
C ALA A 41 -11.79 -21.81 1.31
N THR A 42 -12.12 -22.74 2.21
CA THR A 42 -11.24 -23.85 2.69
C THR A 42 -11.99 -24.79 3.64
N GLN A 43 -11.50 -26.03 3.71
CA GLN A 43 -12.17 -27.27 4.17
C GLN A 43 -12.31 -27.41 5.71
N SER A 44 -13.43 -27.98 6.16
CA SER A 44 -13.55 -29.33 6.80
C SER A 44 -14.60 -29.44 7.93
N SER A 45 -15.40 -30.52 7.82
CA SER A 45 -16.34 -31.14 8.79
C SER A 45 -17.79 -30.62 8.90
N PRO A 46 -18.77 -31.54 9.09
CA PRO A 46 -20.12 -31.39 8.59
C PRO A 46 -21.13 -31.08 9.69
N THR A 47 -21.75 -29.90 9.64
CA THR A 47 -23.03 -29.64 10.31
C THR A 47 -23.99 -29.07 9.28
N ASN A 48 -25.08 -29.80 9.05
CA ASN A 48 -26.18 -29.42 8.18
C ASN A 48 -26.83 -28.12 8.67
N ASP A 49 -26.35 -26.97 8.18
CA ASP A 49 -27.05 -25.70 8.29
C ASP A 49 -27.44 -25.23 6.88
N CYS A 50 -28.54 -25.78 6.35
CA CYS A 50 -29.23 -25.24 5.18
C CYS A 50 -29.90 -23.92 5.55
N ASN A 51 -29.15 -22.80 5.55
CA ASN A 51 -29.67 -21.48 5.88
C ASN A 51 -29.87 -20.55 4.65
N SER A 52 -29.87 -21.10 3.44
CA SER A 52 -30.33 -20.37 2.26
C SER A 52 -31.78 -20.74 1.96
N VAL A 53 -32.66 -19.74 1.83
CA VAL A 53 -34.04 -19.91 1.33
C VAL A 53 -34.06 -20.70 0.01
N THR A 54 -33.01 -20.55 -0.80
CA THR A 54 -32.80 -21.28 -2.05
C THR A 54 -32.59 -22.79 -1.84
N ASP A 55 -31.89 -23.18 -0.78
CA ASP A 55 -31.67 -24.61 -0.44
C ASP A 55 -32.97 -25.24 0.07
N ILE A 56 -33.78 -24.47 0.81
CA ILE A 56 -35.10 -24.89 1.25
C ILE A 56 -36.03 -25.06 0.05
N LEU A 57 -36.01 -24.14 -0.92
CA LEU A 57 -36.78 -24.24 -2.17
C LEU A 57 -36.40 -25.47 -3.02
N GLN A 58 -35.12 -25.84 -3.04
CA GLN A 58 -34.65 -27.04 -3.72
C GLN A 58 -35.08 -28.32 -3.00
N SER A 59 -35.08 -28.32 -1.66
CA SER A 59 -35.53 -29.46 -0.84
C SER A 59 -37.07 -29.62 -0.77
N LEU A 60 -37.81 -28.58 -1.18
CA LEU A 60 -39.27 -28.56 -1.14
C LEU A 60 -39.91 -29.49 -2.19
N ASP A 61 -39.19 -29.82 -3.27
CA ASP A 61 -39.65 -30.80 -4.26
C ASP A 61 -39.69 -32.22 -3.68
N ASP A 62 -38.70 -32.59 -2.85
CA ASP A 62 -38.67 -33.89 -2.16
C ASP A 62 -39.80 -34.03 -1.12
N LEU A 63 -40.21 -32.91 -0.51
CA LEU A 63 -41.26 -32.87 0.50
C LEU A 63 -42.67 -33.06 -0.09
N LEU A 64 -42.90 -32.71 -1.36
CA LEU A 64 -44.21 -32.85 -2.01
C LEU A 64 -44.66 -34.31 -2.18
N SER A 65 -43.73 -35.25 -2.22
CA SER A 65 -44.03 -36.69 -2.28
C SER A 65 -44.67 -37.24 -0.99
N GLN A 66 -44.72 -36.42 0.06
CA GLN A 66 -45.16 -36.83 1.39
C GLN A 66 -46.58 -36.32 1.70
N PRO A 67 -47.31 -36.99 2.61
CA PRO A 67 -48.60 -36.51 3.08
C PRO A 67 -48.53 -35.09 3.62
N LYS A 68 -49.61 -34.31 3.43
CA LYS A 68 -49.75 -32.90 3.84
C LYS A 68 -49.24 -32.60 5.24
N ASP A 69 -49.61 -33.39 6.24
CA ASP A 69 -49.25 -33.14 7.63
C ASP A 69 -47.75 -33.40 7.90
N THR A 70 -47.16 -34.34 7.15
CA THR A 70 -45.72 -34.61 7.17
C THR A 70 -44.94 -33.49 6.50
N PHE A 71 -45.44 -32.94 5.38
CA PHE A 71 -44.88 -31.77 4.72
C PHE A 71 -44.83 -30.57 5.68
N ILE A 72 -45.97 -30.26 6.31
CA ILE A 72 -46.09 -29.11 7.22
C ILE A 72 -45.15 -29.28 8.40
N SER A 73 -45.14 -30.45 9.04
CA SER A 73 -44.30 -30.72 10.21
C SER A 73 -42.79 -30.65 9.88
N LYS A 74 -42.38 -31.17 8.71
CA LYS A 74 -40.99 -31.09 8.27
C LYS A 74 -40.58 -29.68 7.88
N LEU A 75 -41.46 -28.93 7.19
CA LEU A 75 -41.18 -27.55 6.82
C LEU A 75 -41.02 -26.68 8.07
N LEU A 76 -41.89 -26.85 9.07
CA LEU A 76 -41.77 -26.16 10.36
C LEU A 76 -40.46 -26.51 11.07
N LYS A 77 -40.04 -27.79 11.03
CA LYS A 77 -38.78 -28.22 11.62
C LYS A 77 -37.55 -27.65 10.90
N VAL A 78 -37.57 -27.60 9.56
CA VAL A 78 -36.48 -27.04 8.74
C VAL A 78 -36.37 -25.53 8.91
N THR A 79 -37.50 -24.85 9.09
CA THR A 79 -37.56 -23.39 9.28
C THR A 79 -37.46 -22.97 10.74
N ASN A 80 -37.32 -23.91 11.69
CA ASN A 80 -37.39 -23.66 13.13
C ASN A 80 -38.61 -22.82 13.55
N GLU A 81 -39.75 -23.05 12.87
CA GLU A 81 -40.99 -22.28 13.03
C GLU A 81 -40.84 -20.76 12.80
N ASN A 82 -39.75 -20.31 12.18
CA ASN A 82 -39.48 -18.89 11.95
C ASN A 82 -40.47 -18.32 10.92
N THR A 83 -41.33 -17.42 11.39
CA THR A 83 -42.39 -16.80 10.59
C THR A 83 -41.86 -15.95 9.45
N ASP A 84 -40.68 -15.32 9.60
CA ASP A 84 -40.11 -14.45 8.57
C ASP A 84 -39.57 -15.28 7.40
N VAL A 85 -38.88 -16.40 7.71
CA VAL A 85 -38.40 -17.35 6.70
C VAL A 85 -39.58 -17.98 5.95
N LEU A 86 -40.64 -18.35 6.68
CA LEU A 86 -41.86 -18.90 6.09
C LEU A 86 -42.60 -17.88 5.21
N GLU A 87 -42.66 -16.61 5.61
CA GLU A 87 -43.28 -15.55 4.80
C GLU A 87 -42.47 -15.24 3.53
N ILE A 88 -41.13 -15.24 3.63
CA ILE A 88 -40.25 -15.11 2.46
C ILE A 88 -40.45 -16.30 1.50
N LEU A 89 -40.46 -17.53 2.01
CA LEU A 89 -40.74 -18.74 1.21
C LEU A 89 -42.10 -18.67 0.53
N ARG A 90 -43.13 -18.23 1.26
CA ARG A 90 -44.49 -18.07 0.74
C ARG A 90 -44.55 -17.05 -0.40
N ILE A 91 -43.85 -15.92 -0.28
CA ILE A 91 -43.78 -14.90 -1.33
C ILE A 91 -43.08 -15.43 -2.58
N GLU A 92 -41.97 -16.15 -2.43
CA GLU A 92 -41.25 -16.73 -3.56
C GLU A 92 -42.09 -17.81 -4.25
N LEU A 93 -42.72 -18.72 -3.50
CA LEU A 93 -43.63 -19.73 -4.07
C LEU A 93 -44.83 -19.10 -4.79
N PHE A 94 -45.35 -17.97 -4.29
CA PHE A 94 -46.40 -17.23 -4.97
C PHE A 94 -45.94 -16.65 -6.31
N LYS A 95 -44.72 -16.11 -6.38
CA LYS A 95 -44.13 -15.65 -7.65
C LYS A 95 -43.98 -16.80 -8.64
N SER A 96 -43.49 -17.96 -8.18
CA SER A 96 -43.33 -19.15 -9.01
C SER A 96 -44.67 -19.71 -9.52
N ALA A 97 -45.68 -19.80 -8.65
CA ALA A 97 -47.02 -20.29 -9.02
C ALA A 97 -47.71 -19.41 -10.08
N LYS A 98 -47.50 -18.09 -10.01
CA LYS A 98 -48.01 -17.12 -10.99
C LYS A 98 -47.44 -17.32 -12.39
N ILE A 99 -46.24 -17.88 -12.51
CA ILE A 99 -45.56 -18.10 -13.79
C ILE A 99 -46.04 -19.40 -14.46
N VAL A 100 -46.32 -20.45 -13.67
CA VAL A 100 -46.58 -21.81 -14.19
C VAL A 100 -48.05 -22.07 -14.54
N THR A 101 -48.98 -21.28 -14.00
CA THR A 101 -50.42 -21.49 -14.20
C THR A 101 -51.07 -20.16 -14.59
N ASP A 102 -52.11 -20.18 -15.45
CA ASP A 102 -53.08 -19.08 -15.61
C ASP A 102 -53.87 -18.93 -14.30
N PHE A 103 -53.17 -18.55 -13.25
CA PHE A 103 -53.63 -18.66 -11.87
C PHE A 103 -54.72 -17.60 -11.64
N PRO A 104 -55.99 -18.00 -11.41
CA PRO A 104 -57.13 -17.09 -11.52
C PRO A 104 -57.33 -16.23 -10.25
N TYR A 105 -56.27 -15.90 -9.53
CA TYR A 105 -56.34 -15.25 -8.23
C TYR A 105 -55.62 -13.89 -8.23
N GLU A 106 -56.40 -12.81 -8.23
CA GLU A 106 -55.91 -11.48 -7.90
C GLU A 106 -55.41 -11.44 -6.44
N ARG A 107 -54.33 -10.68 -6.19
CA ARG A 107 -53.72 -10.39 -4.87
C ARG A 107 -54.75 -10.06 -3.77
N SER A 108 -55.89 -9.47 -4.16
CA SER A 108 -57.02 -9.06 -3.32
C SER A 108 -57.84 -10.24 -2.75
N SER A 109 -57.95 -11.33 -3.50
CA SER A 109 -58.76 -12.51 -3.17
C SER A 109 -58.06 -13.51 -2.24
N LEU A 110 -56.73 -13.54 -2.25
CA LEU A 110 -55.93 -14.29 -1.27
C LEU A 110 -56.01 -13.65 0.12
N LYS A 111 -55.95 -12.31 0.19
CA LYS A 111 -56.07 -11.54 1.45
C LYS A 111 -57.42 -11.78 2.14
N ARG A 112 -58.52 -11.78 1.38
CA ARG A 112 -59.88 -12.08 1.90
C ARG A 112 -60.13 -13.54 2.28
N ARG A 113 -59.34 -14.50 1.77
CA ARG A 113 -59.45 -15.92 2.16
C ARG A 113 -58.49 -16.30 3.29
N LEU A 114 -57.40 -15.54 3.48
CA LEU A 114 -56.54 -15.61 4.67
C LEU A 114 -57.32 -15.32 5.95
N GLU A 115 -58.24 -14.34 5.90
CA GLU A 115 -59.13 -14.00 7.02
C GLU A 115 -60.22 -15.06 7.27
N ARG A 116 -60.47 -15.98 6.32
CA ARG A 116 -61.57 -16.97 6.41
C ARG A 116 -61.14 -18.39 6.75
N ARG A 117 -59.85 -18.66 6.93
CA ARG A 117 -59.36 -19.94 7.47
C ARG A 117 -59.00 -19.80 8.95
N THR A 118 -59.94 -19.25 9.72
CA THR A 118 -59.96 -19.31 11.18
C THR A 118 -60.60 -20.64 11.60
N LYS A 119 -59.81 -21.72 11.62
CA LYS A 119 -60.01 -22.69 12.69
C LYS A 119 -59.23 -22.14 13.88
N ASP A 120 -59.96 -21.74 14.92
CA ASP A 120 -59.39 -21.17 16.14
C ASP A 120 -58.45 -22.19 16.79
N GLY A 121 -57.14 -21.89 16.84
CA GLY A 121 -56.14 -22.70 17.56
C GLY A 121 -54.73 -22.79 16.95
N ASP A 122 -54.56 -22.63 15.63
CA ASP A 122 -53.24 -22.84 15.01
C ASP A 122 -52.30 -21.61 15.12
N SER A 123 -51.01 -21.86 15.36
CA SER A 123 -49.95 -20.83 15.37
C SER A 123 -49.75 -20.20 13.98
N LEU A 124 -49.18 -18.98 13.95
CA LEU A 124 -48.90 -18.28 12.69
C LEU A 124 -47.93 -19.06 11.79
N SER A 125 -46.92 -19.70 12.37
CA SER A 125 -45.96 -20.55 11.67
C SER A 125 -46.65 -21.72 10.94
N VAL A 126 -47.56 -22.43 11.61
CA VAL A 126 -48.35 -23.53 11.02
C VAL A 126 -49.22 -23.05 9.87
N LYS A 127 -49.79 -21.85 9.99
CA LYS A 127 -50.62 -21.24 8.93
C LYS A 127 -49.77 -20.90 7.70
N LEU A 128 -48.60 -20.30 7.90
CA LEU A 128 -47.67 -19.99 6.82
C LEU A 128 -47.12 -21.24 6.14
N ALA A 129 -46.81 -22.29 6.90
CA ALA A 129 -46.37 -23.57 6.36
C ALA A 129 -47.45 -24.25 5.50
N ARG A 130 -48.73 -24.16 5.91
CA ARG A 130 -49.88 -24.61 5.09
C ARG A 130 -50.04 -23.81 3.80
N ASP A 131 -49.82 -22.50 3.85
CA ASP A 131 -49.84 -21.66 2.65
C ASP A 131 -48.73 -22.04 1.67
N CYS A 132 -47.51 -22.29 2.17
CA CYS A 132 -46.39 -22.79 1.36
C CYS A 132 -46.73 -24.12 0.68
N TYR A 133 -47.38 -25.07 1.40
CA TYR A 133 -47.83 -26.34 0.81
C TYR A 133 -48.80 -26.12 -0.37
N VAL A 134 -49.83 -25.29 -0.16
CA VAL A 134 -50.84 -25.01 -1.19
C VAL A 134 -50.23 -24.31 -2.40
N LEU A 135 -49.36 -23.33 -2.19
CA LEU A 135 -48.68 -22.61 -3.28
C LEU A 135 -47.71 -23.50 -4.04
N LYS A 136 -47.03 -24.42 -3.34
CA LYS A 136 -46.11 -25.36 -3.99
C LYS A 136 -46.88 -26.38 -4.85
N ILE A 137 -47.99 -26.94 -4.36
CA ILE A 137 -48.88 -27.81 -5.18
C ILE A 137 -49.40 -27.06 -6.40
N ALA A 138 -49.84 -25.81 -6.21
CA ALA A 138 -50.29 -24.98 -7.31
C ALA A 138 -49.19 -24.75 -8.36
N SER A 139 -47.95 -24.55 -7.92
CA SER A 139 -46.80 -24.34 -8.81
C SER A 139 -46.37 -25.57 -9.61
N THR A 140 -46.72 -26.78 -9.17
CA THR A 140 -46.37 -28.04 -9.87
C THR A 140 -47.45 -28.54 -10.82
N GLY A 141 -48.55 -27.80 -10.99
CA GLY A 141 -49.60 -28.12 -11.97
C GLY A 141 -50.44 -29.37 -11.65
N SER A 142 -50.32 -29.92 -10.43
CA SER A 142 -51.16 -31.04 -10.00
C SER A 142 -52.59 -30.55 -9.72
N PHE A 143 -53.56 -31.17 -10.39
CA PHE A 143 -54.97 -30.73 -10.51
C PHE A 143 -55.70 -30.48 -9.18
N VAL A 144 -56.15 -29.23 -9.01
CA VAL A 144 -57.45 -28.64 -8.57
C VAL A 144 -58.51 -29.45 -7.77
N ASN A 145 -58.49 -30.79 -7.70
CA ASN A 145 -59.58 -31.55 -7.07
C ASN A 145 -59.60 -31.44 -5.53
N GLU A 146 -58.46 -31.27 -4.88
CA GLU A 146 -58.42 -31.01 -3.41
C GLU A 146 -58.81 -29.57 -3.04
N LEU A 147 -58.96 -28.67 -4.02
CA LEU A 147 -59.43 -27.29 -3.78
C LEU A 147 -60.96 -27.18 -3.79
N ASN A 148 -61.67 -28.08 -4.47
CA ASN A 148 -63.13 -28.07 -4.56
C ASN A 148 -63.83 -28.74 -3.36
N ASP A 149 -63.21 -29.73 -2.72
CA ASP A 149 -63.76 -30.37 -1.50
C ASP A 149 -63.73 -29.45 -0.26
N VAL A 150 -63.10 -28.28 -0.37
CA VAL A 150 -63.10 -27.23 0.66
C VAL A 150 -64.13 -26.12 0.35
N LEU A 151 -64.78 -26.14 -0.82
CA LEU A 151 -65.65 -25.06 -1.31
C LEU A 151 -67.15 -25.37 -1.32
N THR A 152 -67.59 -26.60 -1.03
CA THR A 152 -69.02 -26.98 -1.00
C THR A 152 -69.53 -27.26 0.43
N ASN A 153 -69.44 -26.28 1.32
CA ASN A 153 -70.34 -26.20 2.48
C ASN A 153 -71.48 -25.23 2.19
N LYS A 154 -72.35 -25.60 1.23
CA LYS A 154 -73.72 -25.10 1.18
C LYS A 154 -74.61 -26.15 1.82
N SER A 155 -75.01 -25.88 3.06
CA SER A 155 -76.13 -26.52 3.74
C SER A 155 -77.39 -26.39 2.86
N THR A 156 -77.65 -27.38 2.01
CA THR A 156 -78.96 -27.65 1.45
C THR A 156 -79.84 -28.20 2.58
N LYS A 157 -80.43 -27.30 3.37
CA LYS A 157 -81.67 -27.60 4.07
C LYS A 157 -82.76 -27.80 3.02
N THR A 158 -83.05 -29.06 2.74
CA THR A 158 -84.28 -29.51 2.11
C THR A 158 -85.47 -29.04 2.94
N ASN A 159 -86.18 -28.01 2.47
CA ASN A 159 -87.56 -27.77 2.88
C ASN A 159 -88.47 -28.33 1.79
N THR A 160 -88.92 -29.56 1.99
CA THR A 160 -90.16 -30.10 1.43
C THR A 160 -91.31 -29.17 1.84
N VAL A 161 -91.79 -28.34 0.92
CA VAL A 161 -93.12 -27.72 1.04
C VAL A 161 -94.09 -28.66 0.35
N ASN A 162 -94.96 -29.21 1.18
CA ASN A 162 -96.02 -30.15 0.87
C ASN A 162 -97.22 -29.32 0.36
N GLU A 163 -97.37 -29.15 -0.95
CA GLU A 163 -98.60 -28.59 -1.54
C GLU A 163 -99.60 -29.73 -1.74
N ASN A 164 -100.41 -29.98 -0.71
CA ASN A 164 -101.64 -30.74 -0.80
C ASN A 164 -102.77 -29.82 -0.29
N SER A 165 -103.50 -29.21 -1.22
CA SER A 165 -104.82 -28.65 -0.92
C SER A 165 -105.78 -28.98 -2.07
N ASN A 166 -106.51 -30.08 -1.87
CA ASN A 166 -107.78 -30.35 -2.52
C ASN A 166 -108.72 -29.16 -2.31
N LEU A 167 -109.15 -28.53 -3.40
CA LEU A 167 -110.29 -27.61 -3.44
C LEU A 167 -111.35 -28.22 -4.37
N ASN A 168 -112.16 -29.11 -3.80
CA ASN A 168 -113.47 -29.46 -4.35
C ASN A 168 -114.46 -29.17 -3.22
N ASP A 169 -115.07 -27.98 -3.25
CA ASP A 169 -116.38 -27.71 -2.67
C ASP A 169 -116.86 -26.32 -3.13
N PHE A 170 -117.56 -26.30 -4.25
CA PHE A 170 -118.47 -25.22 -4.62
C PHE A 170 -119.90 -25.78 -4.59
N PRO A 171 -120.77 -25.35 -3.66
CA PRO A 171 -122.20 -25.43 -3.86
C PRO A 171 -122.67 -24.14 -4.56
N ASN A 172 -123.09 -24.36 -5.79
CA ASN A 172 -124.15 -23.69 -6.53
C ASN A 172 -124.96 -22.61 -5.77
N VAL A 173 -124.96 -21.41 -6.36
CA VAL A 173 -125.69 -20.21 -5.93
C VAL A 173 -127.16 -20.31 -6.34
N ALA A 174 -128.11 -20.21 -5.40
CA ALA A 174 -129.51 -19.84 -5.71
C ALA A 174 -130.28 -19.36 -4.46
N ASN A 175 -129.96 -18.16 -3.97
CA ASN A 175 -130.87 -17.17 -3.38
C ASN A 175 -130.05 -16.17 -2.58
N LEU A 176 -129.53 -15.14 -3.27
CA LEU A 176 -128.95 -13.99 -2.59
C LEU A 176 -129.61 -12.73 -3.13
N ASN A 177 -130.33 -12.10 -2.22
CA ASN A 177 -130.82 -10.74 -2.23
C ASN A 177 -129.79 -9.80 -2.91
N ILE A 178 -130.04 -9.46 -4.18
CA ILE A 178 -129.12 -8.68 -5.02
C ILE A 178 -128.73 -7.35 -4.34
N ASN A 179 -129.65 -6.74 -3.59
CA ASN A 179 -129.40 -5.51 -2.84
C ASN A 179 -128.40 -5.69 -1.68
N GLU A 180 -128.37 -6.87 -1.07
CA GLU A 180 -127.45 -7.19 0.03
C GLU A 180 -126.04 -7.47 -0.49
N ASN A 181 -125.91 -8.11 -1.66
CA ASN A 181 -124.64 -8.28 -2.35
C ASN A 181 -124.07 -6.94 -2.86
N ILE A 182 -124.90 -6.06 -3.43
CA ILE A 182 -124.47 -4.71 -3.84
C ILE A 182 -123.99 -3.92 -2.63
N SER A 183 -124.72 -3.95 -1.50
CA SER A 183 -124.32 -3.26 -0.26
C SER A 183 -123.04 -3.84 0.38
N ARG A 184 -122.72 -5.11 0.09
CA ARG A 184 -121.49 -5.76 0.54
C ARG A 184 -120.31 -5.36 -0.35
N ILE A 185 -120.51 -5.36 -1.67
CA ILE A 185 -119.53 -4.87 -2.65
C ILE A 185 -119.19 -3.39 -2.40
N ASP A 186 -120.17 -2.54 -2.12
CA ASP A 186 -119.92 -1.13 -1.80
C ASP A 186 -119.09 -0.97 -0.52
N ARG A 187 -119.35 -1.77 0.52
CA ARG A 187 -118.52 -1.77 1.74
C ARG A 187 -117.10 -2.26 1.47
N ASP A 188 -116.95 -3.32 0.69
CA ASP A 188 -115.64 -3.87 0.33
C ASP A 188 -114.87 -2.85 -0.53
N LEU A 189 -115.52 -2.16 -1.48
CA LEU A 189 -114.94 -1.08 -2.27
C LEU A 189 -114.54 0.13 -1.43
N ILE A 190 -115.34 0.53 -0.44
CA ILE A 190 -114.99 1.61 0.50
C ILE A 190 -113.78 1.20 1.34
N THR A 191 -113.72 -0.04 1.80
CA THR A 191 -112.61 -0.58 2.60
C THR A 191 -111.32 -0.64 1.78
N LEU A 192 -111.37 -1.23 0.59
CA LEU A 192 -110.27 -1.26 -0.38
C LEU A 192 -109.78 0.14 -0.77
N ARG A 193 -110.70 1.08 -0.94
CA ARG A 193 -110.33 2.48 -1.23
C ARG A 193 -109.65 3.13 -0.02
N GLY A 194 -110.09 2.82 1.19
CA GLY A 194 -109.42 3.24 2.43
C GLY A 194 -108.01 2.67 2.55
N GLU A 195 -107.85 1.36 2.36
CA GLU A 195 -106.57 0.65 2.36
C GLU A 195 -105.63 1.19 1.26
N TYR A 196 -106.12 1.39 0.04
CA TYR A 196 -105.34 1.96 -1.07
C TYR A 196 -104.83 3.38 -0.77
N ILE A 197 -105.67 4.23 -0.17
CA ILE A 197 -105.24 5.58 0.24
C ILE A 197 -104.14 5.47 1.31
N GLN A 198 -104.32 4.59 2.29
CA GLN A 198 -103.35 4.38 3.37
C GLN A 198 -102.01 3.83 2.86
N ASP A 199 -102.05 2.87 1.95
CA ASP A 199 -100.88 2.32 1.27
C ASP A 199 -100.19 3.37 0.40
N SER A 200 -100.94 4.20 -0.32
CA SER A 200 -100.41 5.32 -1.11
C SER A 200 -99.71 6.36 -0.23
N GLU A 201 -100.29 6.71 0.91
CA GLU A 201 -99.66 7.60 1.91
C GLU A 201 -98.38 6.99 2.50
N PHE A 202 -98.41 5.68 2.82
CA PHE A 202 -97.23 4.96 3.30
C PHE A 202 -96.12 4.94 2.24
N LEU A 203 -96.47 4.65 0.98
CA LEU A 203 -95.52 4.65 -0.13
C LEU A 203 -94.91 6.03 -0.35
N ASN A 204 -95.74 7.09 -0.34
CA ASN A 204 -95.26 8.46 -0.47
C ASN A 204 -94.29 8.84 0.66
N LYS A 205 -94.59 8.45 1.90
CA LYS A 205 -93.68 8.67 3.04
C LYS A 205 -92.36 7.91 2.89
N ALA A 206 -92.41 6.67 2.40
CA ALA A 206 -91.22 5.87 2.11
C ALA A 206 -90.36 6.50 1.00
N VAL A 207 -90.98 6.94 -0.11
CA VAL A 207 -90.28 7.64 -1.22
C VAL A 207 -89.63 8.93 -0.73
N THR A 208 -90.33 9.71 0.11
CA THR A 208 -89.77 10.94 0.69
C THR A 208 -88.56 10.63 1.57
N THR A 209 -88.66 9.60 2.41
CA THR A 209 -87.55 9.14 3.27
C THR A 209 -86.35 8.63 2.46
N ILE A 210 -86.60 7.91 1.36
CA ILE A 210 -85.54 7.45 0.45
C ILE A 210 -84.86 8.66 -0.23
N SER A 211 -85.63 9.64 -0.67
CA SER A 211 -85.10 10.89 -1.25
C SER A 211 -84.19 11.62 -0.26
N GLU A 212 -84.63 11.80 1.00
CA GLU A 212 -83.83 12.41 2.07
C GLU A 212 -82.57 11.61 2.43
N ASN A 213 -82.64 10.29 2.38
CA ASN A 213 -81.47 9.45 2.61
C ASN A 213 -80.48 9.52 1.46
N ASN A 214 -80.97 9.62 0.22
CA ASN A 214 -80.13 9.79 -0.96
C ASN A 214 -79.38 11.14 -0.96
N THR A 215 -80.03 12.22 -0.52
CA THR A 215 -79.34 13.53 -0.40
C THR A 215 -78.24 13.46 0.66
N LYS A 216 -78.51 12.88 1.83
CA LYS A 216 -77.49 12.66 2.88
C LYS A 216 -76.34 11.77 2.39
N LEU A 217 -76.64 10.71 1.65
CA LEU A 217 -75.62 9.82 1.09
C LEU A 217 -74.72 10.55 0.08
N ASN A 218 -75.32 11.41 -0.75
CA ASN A 218 -74.59 12.19 -1.73
C ASN A 218 -73.67 13.24 -1.08
N ASP A 219 -74.13 13.89 0.00
CA ASP A 219 -73.31 14.81 0.80
C ASP A 219 -72.12 14.10 1.44
N VAL A 220 -72.36 12.93 2.03
CA VAL A 220 -71.30 12.10 2.63
C VAL A 220 -70.28 11.68 1.56
N THR A 221 -70.76 11.26 0.39
CA THR A 221 -69.90 10.85 -0.74
C THR A 221 -69.05 12.01 -1.25
N THR A 222 -69.63 13.20 -1.37
CA THR A 222 -68.92 14.41 -1.79
C THR A 222 -67.85 14.79 -0.78
N LYS A 223 -68.19 14.79 0.52
CA LYS A 223 -67.24 15.08 1.60
C LYS A 223 -66.07 14.08 1.64
N HIS A 224 -66.34 12.79 1.45
CA HIS A 224 -65.28 11.78 1.39
C HIS A 224 -64.39 11.94 0.15
N THR A 225 -64.98 12.23 -1.00
CA THR A 225 -64.23 12.49 -2.25
C THR A 225 -63.30 13.69 -2.08
N SER A 226 -63.79 14.81 -1.55
CA SER A 226 -62.96 15.99 -1.29
C SER A 226 -61.85 15.71 -0.28
N ARG A 227 -62.14 14.92 0.77
CA ARG A 227 -61.12 14.51 1.75
C ARG A 227 -60.02 13.64 1.13
N LEU A 228 -60.40 12.67 0.30
CA LEU A 228 -59.43 11.83 -0.42
C LEU A 228 -58.56 12.66 -1.34
N GLN A 229 -59.15 13.57 -2.09
CA GLN A 229 -58.40 14.46 -2.99
C GLN A 229 -57.41 15.36 -2.23
N ASN A 230 -57.81 15.89 -1.07
CA ASN A 230 -56.92 16.67 -0.21
C ASN A 230 -55.75 15.82 0.31
N LEU A 231 -56.03 14.62 0.82
CA LEU A 231 -54.98 13.68 1.26
C LEU A 231 -54.02 13.33 0.12
N GLN A 232 -54.53 13.14 -1.09
CA GLN A 232 -53.71 12.84 -2.27
C GLN A 232 -52.79 14.01 -2.63
N ASN A 233 -53.30 15.24 -2.58
CA ASN A 233 -52.50 16.44 -2.78
C ASN A 233 -51.41 16.61 -1.71
N GLN A 234 -51.74 16.38 -0.43
CA GLN A 234 -50.75 16.40 0.65
C GLN A 234 -49.67 15.35 0.44
N MET A 235 -50.04 14.14 0.01
CA MET A 235 -49.12 13.05 -0.27
C MET A 235 -48.16 13.40 -1.41
N ASN A 236 -48.65 14.05 -2.47
CA ASN A 236 -47.81 14.51 -3.59
C ASN A 236 -46.84 15.61 -3.14
N ILE A 237 -47.29 16.58 -2.35
CA ILE A 237 -46.41 17.64 -1.80
C ILE A 237 -45.29 17.04 -0.94
N ILE A 238 -45.61 16.05 -0.11
CA ILE A 238 -44.60 15.36 0.72
C ILE A 238 -43.62 14.58 -0.15
N ARG A 239 -44.13 13.81 -1.12
CA ARG A 239 -43.31 13.01 -2.04
C ARG A 239 -42.34 13.91 -2.81
N ASP A 240 -42.85 14.91 -3.49
CA ASP A 240 -42.07 15.68 -4.45
C ASP A 240 -41.21 16.73 -3.74
N GLY A 241 -41.77 17.42 -2.75
CA GLY A 241 -41.10 18.51 -2.06
C GLY A 241 -40.07 18.07 -1.02
N LYS A 242 -40.36 17.00 -0.26
CA LYS A 242 -39.50 16.56 0.84
C LYS A 242 -38.71 15.31 0.49
N ILE A 243 -39.38 14.25 0.02
CA ILE A 243 -38.73 12.95 -0.17
C ILE A 243 -37.75 13.01 -1.35
N LEU A 244 -38.21 13.41 -2.53
CA LEU A 244 -37.34 13.43 -3.73
C LEU A 244 -36.21 14.46 -3.59
N LYS A 245 -36.49 15.64 -3.03
CA LYS A 245 -35.46 16.66 -2.80
C LYS A 245 -34.40 16.20 -1.79
N ASN A 246 -34.81 15.57 -0.69
CA ASN A 246 -33.86 15.02 0.27
C ASN A 246 -33.04 13.87 -0.32
N HIS A 247 -33.64 13.04 -1.19
CA HIS A 247 -32.93 11.98 -1.87
C HIS A 247 -31.81 12.54 -2.77
N SER A 248 -32.12 13.55 -3.59
CA SER A 248 -31.12 14.22 -4.43
C SER A 248 -30.01 14.88 -3.60
N LEU A 249 -30.34 15.53 -2.47
CA LEU A 249 -29.34 16.11 -1.58
C LEU A 249 -28.45 15.04 -0.92
N LEU A 250 -29.02 13.88 -0.57
CA LEU A 250 -28.26 12.76 -0.01
C LEU A 250 -27.31 12.16 -1.05
N GLU A 251 -27.75 12.06 -2.30
CA GLU A 251 -26.91 11.57 -3.41
C GLU A 251 -25.75 12.53 -3.70
N GLU A 252 -26.00 13.84 -3.73
CA GLU A 252 -24.93 14.85 -3.85
C GLU A 252 -23.91 14.75 -2.70
N ARG A 253 -24.41 14.61 -1.46
CA ARG A 253 -23.54 14.44 -0.28
C ARG A 253 -22.76 13.13 -0.32
N LEU A 254 -23.35 12.04 -0.80
CA LEU A 254 -22.67 10.75 -0.95
C LEU A 254 -21.51 10.87 -1.93
N ASN A 255 -21.74 11.47 -3.10
CA ASN A 255 -20.70 11.70 -4.10
C ASN A 255 -19.56 12.58 -3.54
N ALA A 256 -19.88 13.61 -2.75
CA ALA A 256 -18.87 14.45 -2.09
C ALA A 256 -18.01 13.65 -1.08
N VAL A 257 -18.63 12.73 -0.33
CA VAL A 257 -17.92 11.83 0.60
C VAL A 257 -17.03 10.85 -0.15
N GLU A 258 -17.51 10.27 -1.25
CA GLU A 258 -16.70 9.35 -2.09
C GLU A 258 -15.47 10.05 -2.67
N ASN A 259 -15.63 11.28 -3.18
CA ASN A 259 -14.52 12.10 -3.66
C ASN A 259 -13.51 12.41 -2.55
N SER A 260 -14.00 12.78 -1.36
CA SER A 260 -13.13 13.05 -0.19
C SER A 260 -12.38 11.80 0.26
N LEU A 261 -13.01 10.63 0.16
CA LEU A 261 -12.38 9.34 0.48
C LEU A 261 -11.28 8.97 -0.53
N ALA A 262 -11.51 9.23 -1.82
CA ALA A 262 -10.51 9.05 -2.86
C ALA A 262 -9.30 9.97 -2.65
N GLU A 263 -9.55 11.25 -2.32
CA GLU A 263 -8.49 12.21 -1.99
C GLU A 263 -7.68 11.76 -0.77
N LYS A 264 -8.35 11.29 0.29
CA LYS A 264 -7.68 10.72 1.48
C LYS A 264 -6.79 9.53 1.13
N SER A 265 -7.23 8.66 0.22
CA SER A 265 -6.43 7.52 -0.24
C SER A 265 -5.15 7.97 -0.95
N ASN A 266 -5.24 8.98 -1.82
CA ASN A 266 -4.09 9.56 -2.51
C ASN A 266 -3.11 10.20 -1.51
N LEU A 267 -3.61 11.02 -0.58
CA LEU A 267 -2.79 11.63 0.47
C LEU A 267 -2.10 10.58 1.35
N THR A 268 -2.76 9.46 1.65
CA THR A 268 -2.16 8.36 2.42
C THR A 268 -0.98 7.72 1.67
N SER A 269 -1.12 7.55 0.34
CA SER A 269 -0.02 7.10 -0.51
C SER A 269 1.15 8.10 -0.50
N ASP A 270 0.87 9.39 -0.67
CA ASP A 270 1.90 10.44 -0.68
C ASP A 270 2.65 10.52 0.66
N VAL A 271 1.95 10.42 1.79
CA VAL A 271 2.57 10.36 3.13
C VAL A 271 3.47 9.14 3.27
N THR A 272 3.08 8.00 2.70
CA THR A 272 3.90 6.78 2.73
C THR A 272 5.19 6.97 1.92
N GLN A 273 5.09 7.57 0.73
CA GLN A 273 6.25 7.87 -0.11
C GLN A 273 7.20 8.88 0.55
N LEU A 274 6.66 9.95 1.14
CA LEU A 274 7.46 10.93 1.88
C LEU A 274 8.15 10.30 3.09
N SER A 275 7.48 9.40 3.81
CA SER A 275 8.07 8.68 4.94
C SER A 275 9.26 7.82 4.51
N GLN A 276 9.16 7.18 3.34
CA GLN A 276 10.27 6.42 2.77
C GLN A 276 11.45 7.33 2.40
N LEU A 277 11.19 8.46 1.72
CA LEU A 277 12.24 9.43 1.36
C LEU A 277 12.96 10.00 2.60
N VAL A 278 12.23 10.27 3.68
CA VAL A 278 12.82 10.74 4.94
C VAL A 278 13.71 9.65 5.56
N SER A 279 13.30 8.37 5.50
CA SER A 279 14.10 7.24 5.97
C SER A 279 15.39 7.10 5.17
N ASP A 280 15.32 7.19 3.84
CA ASP A 280 16.49 7.09 2.95
C ASP A 280 17.48 8.25 3.16
N LEU A 281 16.97 9.47 3.39
CA LEU A 281 17.77 10.63 3.76
C LEU A 281 18.45 10.46 5.12
N ALA A 282 17.75 9.90 6.11
CA ALA A 282 18.32 9.62 7.43
C ALA A 282 19.48 8.61 7.35
N ASN A 283 19.33 7.56 6.53
CA ASN A 283 20.40 6.59 6.28
C ASN A 283 21.59 7.24 5.58
N SER A 284 21.34 8.03 4.53
CA SER A 284 22.40 8.75 3.80
C SER A 284 23.19 9.71 4.71
N LEU A 285 22.50 10.38 5.66
CA LEU A 285 23.14 11.25 6.64
C LEU A 285 24.01 10.46 7.63
N ALA A 286 23.56 9.27 8.06
CA ALA A 286 24.34 8.40 8.93
C ALA A 286 25.63 7.93 8.25
N ASP A 287 25.54 7.51 6.98
CA ASP A 287 26.69 7.10 6.18
C ASP A 287 27.69 8.25 5.99
N LEU A 288 27.20 9.46 5.68
CA LEU A 288 28.04 10.65 5.54
C LEU A 288 28.78 10.96 6.86
N LYS A 289 28.09 10.87 8.00
CA LYS A 289 28.67 11.09 9.32
C LYS A 289 29.75 10.05 9.64
N GLN A 290 29.52 8.79 9.27
CA GLN A 290 30.51 7.72 9.40
C GLN A 290 31.74 7.98 8.51
N GLY A 291 31.53 8.36 7.25
CA GLY A 291 32.61 8.74 6.32
C GLY A 291 33.44 9.91 6.85
N GLN A 292 32.78 10.95 7.38
CA GLN A 292 33.45 12.09 8.01
C GLN A 292 34.31 11.65 9.21
N GLN A 293 33.79 10.79 10.08
CA GLN A 293 34.57 10.27 11.22
C GLN A 293 35.80 9.48 10.77
N GLN A 294 35.68 8.69 9.70
CA GLN A 294 36.81 7.96 9.15
C GLN A 294 37.87 8.91 8.58
N HIS A 295 37.47 9.91 7.79
CA HIS A 295 38.40 10.92 7.28
C HIS A 295 39.12 11.68 8.40
N VAL A 296 38.44 12.01 9.50
CA VAL A 296 39.08 12.64 10.67
C VAL A 296 40.14 11.73 11.29
N LYS A 297 39.89 10.42 11.38
CA LYS A 297 40.90 9.45 11.85
C LYS A 297 42.10 9.40 10.91
N ASP A 298 41.86 9.31 9.60
CA ASP A 298 42.92 9.24 8.59
C ASP A 298 43.79 10.51 8.61
N ILE A 299 43.16 11.69 8.71
CA ILE A 299 43.87 12.98 8.84
C ILE A 299 44.71 13.02 10.12
N THR A 300 44.17 12.53 11.24
CA THR A 300 44.90 12.49 12.52
C THR A 300 46.12 11.58 12.42
N GLN A 301 45.98 10.41 11.80
CA GLN A 301 47.07 9.48 11.56
C GLN A 301 48.13 10.08 10.65
N MET A 302 47.75 10.68 9.51
CA MET A 302 48.68 11.36 8.61
C MET A 302 49.44 12.48 9.31
N LYS A 303 48.76 13.26 10.16
CA LYS A 303 49.40 14.33 10.93
C LYS A 303 50.45 13.79 11.90
N ALA A 304 50.20 12.64 12.53
CA ALA A 304 51.18 11.96 13.36
C ALA A 304 52.39 11.51 12.53
N SER A 305 52.17 10.82 11.40
CA SER A 305 53.26 10.37 10.52
C SER A 305 54.11 11.53 9.99
N ILE A 306 53.50 12.67 9.63
CA ILE A 306 54.24 13.88 9.20
C ILE A 306 55.10 14.43 10.35
N LYS A 307 54.62 14.39 11.59
CA LYS A 307 55.38 14.84 12.76
C LYS A 307 56.61 13.95 12.97
N ASP A 308 56.46 12.64 12.85
CA ASP A 308 57.55 11.67 13.01
C ASP A 308 58.59 11.85 11.90
N LEU A 309 58.16 11.93 10.64
CA LEU A 309 59.05 12.21 9.50
C LEU A 309 59.82 13.52 9.66
N ARG A 310 59.16 14.59 10.15
CA ARG A 310 59.85 15.86 10.43
C ARG A 310 60.90 15.70 11.52
N GLN A 311 60.68 14.85 12.50
CA GLN A 311 61.67 14.58 13.54
C GLN A 311 62.86 13.78 13.00
N ASP A 312 62.60 12.79 12.15
CA ASP A 312 63.64 12.01 11.49
C ASP A 312 64.53 12.89 10.60
N VAL A 313 63.92 13.77 9.80
CA VAL A 313 64.68 14.73 8.96
C VAL A 313 65.56 15.66 9.82
N ARG A 314 65.09 16.11 10.99
CA ARG A 314 65.91 16.90 11.92
C ARG A 314 67.08 16.08 12.47
N ASN A 315 66.83 14.83 12.86
CA ASN A 315 67.86 13.94 13.38
C ASN A 315 68.94 13.66 12.32
N ASP A 316 68.53 13.40 11.08
CA ASP A 316 69.47 13.18 9.98
C ASP A 316 70.25 14.45 9.62
N SER A 317 69.60 15.63 9.65
CA SER A 317 70.30 16.91 9.49
C SER A 317 71.38 17.11 10.57
N LEU A 318 71.10 16.79 11.84
CA LEU A 318 72.08 16.86 12.93
C LEU A 318 73.25 15.89 12.70
N ARG A 319 72.96 14.67 12.25
CA ARG A 319 73.98 13.67 11.91
C ARG A 319 74.87 14.14 10.76
N ILE A 320 74.28 14.70 9.70
CA ILE A 320 75.01 15.26 8.56
C ILE A 320 75.93 16.39 9.00
N ASN A 321 75.45 17.32 9.83
CA ASN A 321 76.26 18.42 10.35
C ASN A 321 77.43 17.88 11.19
N THR A 322 77.18 16.92 12.08
CA THR A 322 78.23 16.28 12.90
C THR A 322 79.30 15.60 12.02
N ILE A 323 78.89 14.90 10.96
CA ILE A 323 79.81 14.28 10.00
C ILE A 323 80.62 15.35 9.26
N THR A 324 79.97 16.43 8.85
CA THR A 324 80.60 17.56 8.15
C THR A 324 81.65 18.23 9.03
N ASP A 325 81.34 18.52 10.28
CA ASP A 325 82.27 19.13 11.25
C ASP A 325 83.49 18.23 11.50
N ARG A 326 83.28 16.92 11.66
CA ARG A 326 84.37 15.94 11.80
C ARG A 326 85.25 15.91 10.55
N ARG A 327 84.65 15.92 9.36
CA ARG A 327 85.39 15.95 8.09
C ARG A 327 86.19 17.25 7.95
N MET A 328 85.60 18.40 8.26
CA MET A 328 86.29 19.69 8.22
C MET A 328 87.47 19.73 9.20
N THR A 329 87.28 19.23 10.43
CA THR A 329 88.36 19.11 11.41
C THR A 329 89.49 18.22 10.87
N GLY A 330 89.16 17.08 10.26
CA GLY A 330 90.13 16.19 9.63
C GLY A 330 90.88 16.85 8.47
N VAL A 331 90.17 17.61 7.61
CA VAL A 331 90.77 18.38 6.50
C VAL A 331 91.72 19.45 7.04
N CYS A 332 91.34 20.20 8.08
CA CYS A 332 92.23 21.18 8.72
C CYS A 332 93.50 20.52 9.29
N ALA A 333 93.36 19.38 9.97
CA ALA A 333 94.50 18.64 10.51
C ALA A 333 95.42 18.10 9.39
N LEU A 334 94.86 17.62 8.28
CA LEU A 334 95.63 17.19 7.11
C LEU A 334 96.34 18.37 6.45
N LYS A 335 95.66 19.51 6.29
CA LYS A 335 96.25 20.74 5.77
C LYS A 335 97.45 21.19 6.61
N ALA A 336 97.32 21.21 7.93
CA ALA A 336 98.43 21.54 8.84
C ALA A 336 99.61 20.56 8.72
N LYS A 337 99.33 19.25 8.56
CA LYS A 337 100.40 18.26 8.29
C LYS A 337 101.10 18.50 6.96
N VAL A 338 100.36 18.86 5.91
CA VAL A 338 100.93 19.20 4.59
C VAL A 338 101.79 20.45 4.68
N GLU A 339 101.34 21.49 5.39
CA GLU A 339 102.13 22.70 5.63
C GLU A 339 103.44 22.39 6.37
N LEU A 340 103.40 21.57 7.43
CA LEU A 340 104.59 21.13 8.16
C LEU A 340 105.56 20.33 7.26
N ILE A 341 105.04 19.45 6.40
CA ILE A 341 105.86 18.70 5.44
C ILE A 341 106.50 19.65 4.43
N ASN A 342 105.74 20.61 3.91
CA ASN A 342 106.24 21.62 2.98
C ASN A 342 107.31 22.51 3.63
N GLU A 343 107.18 22.86 4.90
CA GLU A 343 108.18 23.60 5.66
C GLU A 343 109.47 22.78 5.83
N LYS A 344 109.37 21.50 6.22
CA LYS A 344 110.52 20.59 6.28
C LYS A 344 111.20 20.38 4.93
N LEU A 345 110.43 20.38 3.83
CA LEU A 345 111.00 20.32 2.49
C LEU A 345 111.80 21.59 2.17
N LYS A 346 111.26 22.77 2.48
CA LYS A 346 111.99 24.04 2.33
C LYS A 346 113.26 24.09 3.18
N ASP A 347 113.26 23.51 4.38
CA ASP A 347 114.47 23.44 5.21
C ASP A 347 115.54 22.49 4.62
N ASN A 348 115.13 21.52 3.82
CA ASN A 348 116.03 20.58 3.13
C ASN A 348 116.55 21.12 1.79
N ASP A 349 115.85 22.06 1.14
CA ASP A 349 116.32 22.70 -0.11
C ASP A 349 117.72 23.30 0.00
N PRO A 350 118.09 24.06 1.06
CA PRO A 350 119.46 24.56 1.27
C PRO A 350 120.51 23.46 1.38
N ALA A 351 120.16 22.30 1.97
CA ALA A 351 121.07 21.16 2.06
C ALA A 351 121.31 20.53 0.68
N TYR A 352 120.27 20.50 -0.16
CA TYR A 352 120.36 20.07 -1.55
C TYR A 352 121.21 21.03 -2.39
N GLU A 353 120.98 22.35 -2.28
CA GLU A 353 121.79 23.37 -2.95
C GLU A 353 123.27 23.32 -2.50
N HIS A 354 123.54 23.09 -1.22
CA HIS A 354 124.90 22.92 -0.71
C HIS A 354 125.58 21.67 -1.29
N LEU A 355 124.86 20.56 -1.39
CA LEU A 355 125.35 19.33 -2.03
C LEU A 355 125.61 19.54 -3.53
N GLU A 356 124.72 20.20 -4.26
CA GLU A 356 124.95 20.55 -5.67
C GLU A 356 126.19 21.44 -5.82
N THR A 357 126.37 22.42 -4.93
CA THR A 357 127.55 23.29 -4.91
C THR A 357 128.83 22.50 -4.63
N LEU A 358 128.80 21.56 -3.69
CA LEU A 358 129.91 20.65 -3.40
C LEU A 358 130.23 19.75 -4.59
N VAL A 359 129.22 19.16 -5.24
CA VAL A 359 129.39 18.34 -6.44
C VAL A 359 129.99 19.17 -7.59
N ALA A 360 129.51 20.39 -7.81
CA ALA A 360 130.05 21.30 -8.81
C ALA A 360 131.53 21.64 -8.50
N SER A 361 131.87 21.92 -7.24
CA SER A 361 133.24 22.15 -6.79
C SER A 361 134.13 20.93 -7.01
N CYS A 362 133.67 19.74 -6.61
CA CYS A 362 134.39 18.48 -6.78
C CYS A 362 134.62 18.17 -8.27
N SER A 363 133.60 18.37 -9.10
CA SER A 363 133.68 18.19 -10.56
C SER A 363 134.71 19.15 -11.19
N LYS A 364 134.78 20.39 -10.70
CA LYS A 364 135.83 21.35 -11.08
C LYS A 364 137.22 20.89 -10.62
N SER A 365 137.37 20.41 -9.39
CA SER A 365 138.64 19.84 -8.90
C SER A 365 139.08 18.62 -9.71
N VAL A 366 138.16 17.73 -10.08
CA VAL A 366 138.42 16.58 -10.95
C VAL A 366 138.85 17.04 -12.35
N SER A 367 138.20 18.07 -12.90
CA SER A 367 138.58 18.66 -14.18
C SER A 367 139.99 19.26 -14.15
N ASP A 368 140.33 19.99 -13.07
CA ASP A 368 141.67 20.57 -12.88
C ASP A 368 142.74 19.50 -12.66
N LEU A 369 142.42 18.42 -11.94
CA LEU A 369 143.29 17.25 -11.82
C LEU A 369 143.47 16.54 -13.16
N ARG A 370 142.42 16.35 -13.95
CA ARG A 370 142.53 15.81 -15.32
C ARG A 370 143.45 16.68 -16.19
N LYS A 371 143.33 18.01 -16.10
CA LYS A 371 144.25 18.92 -16.81
C LYS A 371 145.69 18.73 -16.34
N LYS A 372 145.93 18.62 -15.03
CA LYS A 372 147.27 18.34 -14.48
C LYS A 372 147.82 17.00 -14.96
N VAL A 373 147.01 15.93 -14.92
CA VAL A 373 147.37 14.60 -15.42
C VAL A 373 147.71 14.66 -16.91
N ASN A 374 146.88 15.29 -17.74
CA ASN A 374 147.15 15.47 -19.16
C ASN A 374 148.44 16.28 -19.40
N ASN A 375 148.76 17.24 -18.53
CA ASN A 375 149.99 18.01 -18.63
C ASN A 375 151.22 17.15 -18.26
N VAL A 376 151.08 16.28 -17.24
CA VAL A 376 152.10 15.30 -16.86
C VAL A 376 152.27 14.25 -17.96
N GLU A 377 151.21 13.75 -18.58
CA GLU A 377 151.27 12.83 -19.73
C GLU A 377 151.96 13.48 -20.94
N LYS A 378 151.65 14.75 -21.25
CA LYS A 378 152.37 15.50 -22.30
C LYS A 378 153.86 15.63 -21.97
N ASN A 379 154.19 15.93 -20.72
CA ASN A 379 155.57 16.02 -20.27
C ASN A 379 156.29 14.66 -20.34
N LEU A 380 155.61 13.55 -20.01
CA LEU A 380 156.15 12.19 -20.13
C LEU A 380 156.37 11.80 -21.60
N LYS A 381 155.42 12.07 -22.50
CA LYS A 381 155.62 11.84 -23.95
C LYS A 381 156.80 12.62 -24.51
N SER A 382 156.98 13.88 -24.10
CA SER A 382 158.14 14.68 -24.48
C SER A 382 159.47 14.17 -23.90
N ARG A 383 159.41 13.42 -22.79
CA ARG A 383 160.56 12.83 -22.12
C ARG A 383 160.93 11.48 -22.76
N ASP A 384 159.95 10.67 -23.14
CA ASP A 384 160.19 9.41 -23.87
C ASP A 384 160.77 9.66 -25.27
N GLU A 385 160.29 10.68 -26.00
CA GLU A 385 160.89 11.06 -27.30
C GLU A 385 162.35 11.52 -27.16
N LYS A 386 162.68 12.25 -26.10
CA LYS A 386 164.05 12.71 -25.82
C LYS A 386 164.96 11.56 -25.38
N THR A 387 164.43 10.63 -24.59
CA THR A 387 165.17 9.45 -24.09
C THR A 387 165.41 8.43 -25.21
N PHE A 388 164.46 8.26 -26.13
CA PHE A 388 164.63 7.42 -27.33
C PHE A 388 165.70 7.98 -28.28
N ALA A 389 165.75 9.31 -28.48
CA ALA A 389 166.78 9.97 -29.27
C ALA A 389 168.19 9.87 -28.65
N ASP A 390 168.29 9.88 -27.32
CA ASP A 390 169.56 9.77 -26.60
C ASP A 390 170.08 8.31 -26.53
N VAL A 391 169.19 7.30 -26.48
CA VAL A 391 169.57 5.87 -26.54
C VAL A 391 170.07 5.46 -27.93
N ILE A 392 169.50 5.99 -29.02
CA ILE A 392 170.04 5.75 -30.38
C ILE A 392 171.42 6.39 -30.54
N LYS A 393 171.65 7.59 -29.98
CA LYS A 393 172.98 8.25 -30.01
C LYS A 393 174.03 7.55 -29.16
N ALA A 394 173.64 6.90 -28.05
CA ALA A 394 174.54 6.13 -27.20
C ALA A 394 174.96 4.80 -27.84
N ASN A 395 174.01 4.04 -28.41
CA ASN A 395 174.32 2.76 -29.09
C ASN A 395 175.16 2.93 -30.37
N LEU A 396 175.03 4.05 -31.08
CA LEU A 396 175.85 4.34 -32.26
C LEU A 396 177.29 4.78 -31.94
N ARG A 397 177.59 5.15 -30.68
CA ARG A 397 178.96 5.53 -30.25
C ARG A 397 179.76 4.39 -29.64
N GLU A 398 179.13 3.33 -29.14
CA GLU A 398 179.82 2.16 -28.57
C GLU A 398 180.28 1.13 -29.62
N GLN A 399 179.74 1.17 -30.85
CA GLN A 399 180.10 0.18 -31.88
C GLN A 399 181.20 0.61 -32.87
N ASN A 400 181.77 1.81 -32.76
CA ASN A 400 182.92 2.25 -33.57
C ASN A 400 182.76 1.93 -35.09
N ILE A 401 181.53 2.09 -35.60
CA ILE A 401 181.20 1.84 -37.00
C ILE A 401 181.54 3.11 -37.79
N ASP A 402 182.58 2.99 -38.62
CA ASP A 402 182.98 4.01 -39.58
C ASP A 402 181.86 4.25 -40.63
N CYS A 403 181.64 5.54 -40.91
CA CYS A 403 180.47 6.12 -41.56
C CYS A 403 180.51 6.06 -43.10
N GLU A 404 181.03 4.98 -43.68
CA GLU A 404 181.08 4.84 -45.14
C GLU A 404 180.39 3.57 -45.70
N CYS A 405 180.00 2.61 -44.85
CA CYS A 405 179.31 1.38 -45.31
C CYS A 405 177.76 1.39 -45.14
N VAL A 406 177.18 2.31 -44.36
CA VAL A 406 175.71 2.36 -44.08
C VAL A 406 174.94 3.29 -45.05
N ARG A 407 175.63 4.05 -45.90
CA ARG A 407 174.99 4.93 -46.90
C ARG A 407 174.37 4.23 -48.11
N GLN A 408 174.51 2.90 -48.26
CA GLN A 408 174.00 2.17 -49.45
C GLN A 408 172.84 1.20 -49.19
N THR A 409 172.40 0.99 -47.95
CA THR A 409 171.22 0.14 -47.63
C THR A 409 169.96 0.95 -47.27
N LEU A 410 170.08 2.28 -47.12
CA LEU A 410 168.98 3.22 -46.85
C LEU A 410 168.54 3.98 -48.12
N ARG A 411 168.29 3.26 -49.22
CA ARG A 411 167.52 3.73 -50.39
C ARG A 411 166.58 2.65 -50.93
N SER A 412 165.81 2.06 -50.02
CA SER A 412 164.51 1.42 -50.31
C SER A 412 163.55 1.72 -49.18
#